data_AF-A0AAD4S8L0-F1
#
_entry.id   AF-A0AAD4S8L0-F1
#
_cell.length_a   1.000
_cell.length_b   1.000
_cell.length_c   1.000
_cell.angle_alpha   90.00
_cell.angle_beta   90.00
_cell.angle_gamma   90.00
#
_symmetry.space_group_name_H-M   'P 1'
#
loop_
_entity.id
_entity.type
_entity.pdbx_description
1 polymer ?
#
loop_
_entity_poly.entity_id
_entity_poly.type
_entity_poly.pdbx_seq_one_letter_code
_entity_poly.pdbx_strand_id
1 'polypeptide(L)'
;KASKLIAKNSSTVDGQLFLIKHLLILREKIAPFDIEFSVTHKELDFSHLLENVRRLLRGQASLFDWTRSTSLARTLSPRVLESQLDAKKDLERNLKTTCEEFIMLVTKLVVDPMLSFVTKVTAVKGALSSGSQDRKPESALARPLRTQAFATPDKVVELVQKVGDAIQKELPVVLAKMKLYLQNPSTRTILFKPIKTNILEAHSQVHALLKSEYSTEDLRTINLKSIQDLQTLLDSLL
;
A
#
# COMPACT_ATOMS: atom_id res chain seq x y z
N LYS A 1 3.82 18.12 -2.52
CA LYS A 1 5.09 18.76 -2.94
C LYS A 1 6.16 18.68 -1.82
N ALA A 2 5.84 19.07 -0.57
CA ALA A 2 6.76 18.99 0.56
C ALA A 2 7.27 17.56 0.89
N SER A 3 6.38 16.56 0.93
CA SER A 3 6.77 15.16 1.18
C SER A 3 7.82 14.63 0.20
N LYS A 4 7.67 14.96 -1.09
CA LYS A 4 8.63 14.58 -2.15
C LYS A 4 9.98 15.26 -1.98
N LEU A 5 10.01 16.52 -1.49
CA LEU A 5 11.25 17.22 -1.19
C LEU A 5 11.97 16.61 0.01
N ILE A 6 11.23 16.26 1.07
CA ILE A 6 11.79 15.58 2.25
C ILE A 6 12.32 14.20 1.87
N ALA A 7 11.60 13.46 1.02
CA ALA A 7 12.06 12.18 0.52
C ALA A 7 13.39 12.28 -0.24
N LYS A 8 13.61 13.39 -0.96
CA LYS A 8 14.86 13.66 -1.68
C LYS A 8 16.01 14.08 -0.74
N ASN A 9 15.72 14.85 0.31
CA ASN A 9 16.73 15.46 1.16
C ASN A 9 17.10 14.62 2.39
N SER A 10 16.22 13.74 2.88
CA SER A 10 16.43 12.93 4.09
C SER A 10 16.27 11.44 3.83
N SER A 11 15.04 10.95 3.75
CA SER A 11 14.77 9.57 3.34
C SER A 11 13.32 9.41 2.87
N THR A 12 13.06 8.39 2.07
CA THR A 12 11.71 8.01 1.63
C THR A 12 10.76 7.76 2.81
N VAL A 13 11.27 7.12 3.88
CA VAL A 13 10.56 6.90 5.14
C VAL A 13 10.12 8.23 5.78
N ASP A 14 11.03 9.21 5.85
CA ASP A 14 10.72 10.54 6.41
C ASP A 14 9.65 11.26 5.58
N GLY A 15 9.74 11.18 4.25
CA GLY A 15 8.76 11.77 3.35
C GLY A 15 7.35 11.19 3.50
N GLN A 16 7.24 9.86 3.64
CA GLN A 16 5.96 9.18 3.86
C GLN A 16 5.39 9.45 5.26
N LEU A 17 6.20 9.35 6.31
CA LEU A 17 5.76 9.65 7.68
C LEU A 17 5.33 11.11 7.84
N PHE A 18 6.04 12.03 7.20
CA PHE A 18 5.64 13.43 7.11
C PHE A 18 4.25 13.56 6.47
N LEU A 19 4.01 12.89 5.34
CA LEU A 19 2.71 12.95 4.65
C LEU A 19 1.59 12.37 5.52
N ILE A 20 1.78 11.19 6.12
CA ILE A 20 0.82 10.56 7.03
C ILE A 20 0.47 11.50 8.18
N LYS A 21 1.49 12.10 8.83
CA LYS A 21 1.29 13.06 9.92
C LYS A 21 0.38 14.22 9.49
N HIS A 22 0.64 14.81 8.33
CA HIS A 22 -0.11 15.98 7.87
C HIS A 22 -1.53 15.63 7.40
N LEU A 23 -1.73 14.45 6.81
CA LEU A 23 -3.06 13.96 6.45
C LEU A 23 -3.90 13.66 7.70
N LEU A 24 -3.30 13.10 8.75
CA LEU A 24 -3.96 12.89 10.05
C LEU A 24 -4.35 14.21 10.72
N ILE A 25 -3.46 15.21 10.71
CA ILE A 25 -3.78 16.54 11.22
C ILE A 25 -4.92 17.15 10.42
N LEU A 26 -4.88 17.06 9.09
CA LEU A 26 -5.92 17.60 8.23
C LEU A 26 -7.28 16.93 8.50
N ARG A 27 -7.28 15.60 8.70
CA ARG A 27 -8.48 14.84 9.08
C ARG A 27 -9.06 15.33 10.39
N GLU A 28 -8.23 15.53 11.41
CA GLU A 28 -8.64 16.05 12.71
C GLU A 28 -9.19 17.48 12.61
N LYS A 29 -8.60 18.33 11.76
CA LYS A 29 -9.09 19.70 11.54
C LYS A 29 -10.37 19.77 10.72
N ILE A 30 -10.65 18.78 9.87
CA ILE A 30 -11.90 18.73 9.09
C ILE A 30 -13.05 18.11 9.90
N ALA A 31 -12.76 17.26 10.89
CA ALA A 31 -13.80 16.60 11.70
C ALA A 31 -14.82 17.55 12.39
N PRO A 32 -14.45 18.74 12.92
CA PRO A 32 -15.42 19.67 13.51
C PRO A 32 -16.39 20.28 12.48
N PHE A 33 -15.96 20.46 11.22
CA PHE A 33 -16.82 20.98 10.16
C PHE A 33 -17.91 19.98 9.73
N ASP A 34 -17.78 18.73 10.14
CA ASP A 34 -18.72 17.63 9.89
C ASP A 34 -19.96 17.70 10.82
N ILE A 35 -19.92 18.55 11.86
CA ILE A 35 -20.96 18.62 12.91
C ILE A 35 -21.75 19.95 12.87
N GLU A 36 -21.22 21.03 12.29
CA GLU A 36 -21.85 22.37 12.35
C GLU A 36 -22.41 22.92 11.02
N PHE A 37 -22.24 22.21 9.90
CA PHE A 37 -22.75 22.66 8.60
C PHE A 37 -23.70 21.63 7.96
N SER A 38 -24.96 21.60 8.42
CA SER A 38 -26.08 21.32 7.51
C SER A 38 -26.34 22.51 6.56
N VAL A 39 -25.29 23.22 6.17
CA VAL A 39 -25.37 24.31 5.20
C VAL A 39 -24.66 23.79 3.96
N THR A 40 -25.48 23.17 3.13
CA THR A 40 -25.18 22.77 1.77
C THR A 40 -24.60 23.99 1.06
N HIS A 41 -23.28 24.07 0.89
CA HIS A 41 -22.69 25.02 -0.05
C HIS A 41 -23.04 24.54 -1.46
N LYS A 42 -24.19 25.03 -1.95
CA LYS A 42 -24.69 24.77 -3.29
C LYS A 42 -23.95 25.69 -4.25
N GLU A 43 -22.88 25.21 -4.86
CA GLU A 43 -22.39 25.86 -6.06
C GLU A 43 -23.35 25.52 -7.20
N LEU A 44 -23.83 26.57 -7.88
CA LEU A 44 -24.79 26.50 -8.95
C LEU A 44 -24.04 26.35 -10.27
N ASP A 45 -24.15 25.19 -10.92
CA ASP A 45 -23.55 24.98 -12.24
C ASP A 45 -24.45 25.59 -13.33
N PHE A 46 -23.94 26.64 -13.99
CA PHE A 46 -24.61 27.37 -15.07
C PHE A 46 -24.18 26.93 -16.47
N SER A 47 -23.31 25.92 -16.59
CA SER A 47 -22.74 25.49 -17.88
C SER A 47 -23.83 25.03 -18.86
N HIS A 48 -24.84 24.34 -18.34
CA HIS A 48 -26.02 23.92 -19.11
C HIS A 48 -26.94 25.08 -19.49
N LEU A 49 -26.97 26.16 -18.70
CA LEU A 49 -27.77 27.35 -19.03
C LEU A 49 -27.17 28.10 -20.21
N LEU A 50 -25.83 28.24 -20.23
CA LEU A 50 -25.11 28.89 -21.33
C LEU A 50 -25.29 28.13 -22.66
N GLU A 51 -25.32 26.80 -22.61
CA GLU A 51 -25.57 25.98 -23.79
C GLU A 51 -27.02 26.12 -24.30
N ASN A 52 -28.00 26.16 -23.40
CA ASN A 52 -29.41 26.38 -23.75
C ASN A 52 -29.65 27.79 -24.32
N VAL A 53 -29.01 28.83 -23.75
CA VAL A 53 -29.07 30.21 -24.25
C VAL A 53 -28.38 30.32 -25.62
N ARG A 54 -27.24 29.66 -25.82
CA ARG A 54 -26.56 29.59 -27.13
C ARG A 54 -27.40 28.88 -28.18
N ARG A 55 -28.13 27.82 -27.82
CA ARG A 55 -29.03 27.09 -28.71
C ARG A 55 -30.26 27.92 -29.10
N LEU A 56 -30.77 28.73 -28.17
CA LEU A 56 -31.85 29.70 -28.40
C LEU A 56 -31.39 30.84 -29.34
N LEU A 57 -30.20 31.39 -29.12
CA LEU A 57 -29.58 32.41 -29.97
C LEU A 57 -29.25 31.90 -31.39
N ARG A 58 -28.99 30.60 -31.54
CA ARG A 58 -28.82 29.93 -32.84
C ARG A 58 -30.14 29.59 -33.53
N GLY A 59 -31.29 30.00 -32.98
CA GLY A 59 -32.61 29.81 -33.59
C GLY A 59 -33.11 28.36 -33.61
N GLN A 60 -32.44 27.44 -32.90
CA GLN A 60 -32.81 26.02 -32.86
C GLN A 60 -33.89 25.71 -31.81
N ALA A 61 -34.40 26.74 -31.11
CA ALA A 61 -35.51 26.62 -30.16
C ALA A 61 -36.47 27.81 -30.36
N SER A 62 -37.77 27.51 -30.48
CA SER A 62 -38.82 28.49 -30.77
C SER A 62 -39.03 29.47 -29.61
N LEU A 63 -38.99 30.77 -29.90
CA LEU A 63 -39.23 31.86 -28.95
C LEU A 63 -40.70 31.95 -28.47
N PHE A 64 -41.62 31.22 -29.11
CA PHE A 64 -43.06 31.27 -28.84
C PHE A 64 -43.54 30.36 -27.71
N ASP A 65 -42.71 29.43 -27.21
CA ASP A 65 -43.00 28.64 -26.01
C ASP A 65 -42.68 29.40 -24.70
N TRP A 66 -42.13 30.62 -24.79
CA TRP A 66 -41.76 31.49 -23.67
C TRP A 66 -42.95 31.90 -22.80
N THR A 67 -44.16 31.96 -23.36
CA THR A 67 -45.36 32.48 -22.70
C THR A 67 -46.12 31.46 -21.85
N ARG A 68 -45.75 30.17 -21.88
CA ARG A 68 -46.28 29.16 -20.94
C ARG A 68 -45.33 29.01 -19.75
N SER A 69 -45.63 29.78 -18.71
CA SER A 69 -44.91 30.02 -17.45
C SER A 69 -44.59 28.79 -16.56
N THR A 70 -44.60 27.56 -17.08
CA THR A 70 -44.40 26.33 -16.31
C THR A 70 -43.21 25.46 -16.78
N SER A 71 -42.53 25.80 -17.88
CA SER A 71 -41.36 25.05 -18.39
C SER A 71 -40.00 25.68 -18.01
N LEU A 72 -39.96 26.99 -17.77
CA LEU A 72 -38.72 27.73 -17.49
C LEU A 72 -38.10 27.37 -16.13
N ALA A 73 -38.93 27.15 -15.10
CA ALA A 73 -38.44 26.78 -13.77
C ALA A 73 -37.71 25.43 -13.78
N ARG A 74 -38.05 24.52 -14.69
CA ARG A 74 -37.43 23.18 -14.77
C ARG A 74 -36.21 23.13 -15.70
N THR A 75 -36.11 24.04 -16.68
CA THR A 75 -34.99 24.12 -17.64
C THR A 75 -33.90 25.12 -17.24
N LEU A 76 -34.21 26.09 -16.37
CA LEU A 76 -33.27 27.10 -15.86
C LEU A 76 -32.87 26.88 -14.40
N SER A 77 -33.33 25.78 -13.76
CA SER A 77 -32.89 25.45 -12.41
C SER A 77 -31.43 24.99 -12.43
N PRO A 78 -30.50 25.75 -11.82
CA PRO A 78 -29.11 25.35 -11.75
C PRO A 78 -28.98 24.07 -10.93
N ARG A 79 -28.11 23.17 -11.40
CA ARG A 79 -27.82 21.94 -10.66
C ARG A 79 -26.90 22.26 -9.49
N VAL A 80 -27.22 21.69 -8.34
CA VAL A 80 -26.42 21.80 -7.12
C VAL A 80 -25.27 20.79 -7.21
N LEU A 81 -24.03 21.27 -7.22
CA LEU A 81 -22.84 20.41 -7.15
C LEU A 81 -22.34 20.35 -5.70
N GLU A 82 -22.50 19.20 -5.05
CA GLU A 82 -22.05 18.98 -3.67
C GLU A 82 -20.56 18.59 -3.64
N SER A 83 -19.66 19.57 -3.51
CA SER A 83 -18.20 19.35 -3.54
C SER A 83 -17.59 18.90 -2.18
N GLN A 84 -18.27 19.15 -1.05
CA GLN A 84 -17.69 18.92 0.29
C GLN A 84 -17.60 17.44 0.71
N LEU A 85 -18.51 16.58 0.26
CA LEU A 85 -18.44 15.13 0.50
C LEU A 85 -17.26 14.49 -0.23
N ASP A 86 -16.84 15.08 -1.35
CA ASP A 86 -15.74 14.57 -2.17
C ASP A 86 -14.38 14.82 -1.51
N ALA A 87 -14.15 16.02 -0.97
CA ALA A 87 -12.87 16.39 -0.35
C ALA A 87 -12.51 15.54 0.89
N LYS A 88 -13.50 15.22 1.74
CA LYS A 88 -13.30 14.33 2.90
C LYS A 88 -13.03 12.90 2.46
N LYS A 89 -13.80 12.41 1.48
CA LYS A 89 -13.61 11.07 0.92
C LYS A 89 -12.24 10.93 0.26
N ASP A 90 -11.80 11.94 -0.48
CA ASP A 90 -10.49 12.01 -1.10
C ASP A 90 -9.36 12.09 -0.07
N LEU A 91 -9.55 12.83 1.02
CA LEU A 91 -8.59 12.84 2.13
C LEU A 91 -8.43 11.45 2.75
N GLU A 92 -9.53 10.79 3.10
CA GLU A 92 -9.51 9.44 3.68
C GLU A 92 -8.89 8.42 2.71
N ARG A 93 -9.21 8.52 1.42
CA ARG A 93 -8.59 7.71 0.36
C ARG A 93 -7.09 7.93 0.30
N ASN A 94 -6.64 9.18 0.24
CA ASN A 94 -5.22 9.52 0.19
C ASN A 94 -4.46 9.09 1.45
N LEU A 95 -5.07 9.22 2.63
CA LEU A 95 -4.52 8.74 3.89
C LEU A 95 -4.35 7.22 3.85
N LYS A 96 -5.39 6.48 3.46
CA LYS A 96 -5.35 5.02 3.34
C LYS A 96 -4.24 4.58 2.38
N THR A 97 -4.20 5.13 1.17
CA THR A 97 -3.16 4.80 0.18
C THR A 97 -1.76 5.10 0.69
N THR A 98 -1.54 6.26 1.32
CA THR A 98 -0.23 6.60 1.88
C THR A 98 0.20 5.64 3.00
N CYS A 99 -0.73 5.23 3.86
CA CYS A 99 -0.47 4.24 4.90
C CYS A 99 -0.12 2.87 4.33
N GLU A 100 -0.85 2.41 3.30
CA GLU A 100 -0.57 1.14 2.59
C GLU A 100 0.80 1.18 1.91
N GLU A 101 1.14 2.27 1.22
CA GLU A 101 2.46 2.46 0.62
C GLU A 101 3.59 2.43 1.66
N PHE A 102 3.37 3.03 2.83
CA PHE A 102 4.33 3.00 3.93
C PHE A 102 4.50 1.59 4.50
N ILE A 103 3.40 0.88 4.76
CA ILE A 103 3.42 -0.51 5.23
C ILE A 103 4.21 -1.39 4.24
N MET A 104 3.94 -1.24 2.94
CA MET A 104 4.65 -1.99 1.90
C MET A 104 6.13 -1.62 1.81
N LEU A 105 6.48 -0.34 1.95
CA LEU A 105 7.87 0.11 1.95
C LEU A 105 8.66 -0.53 3.10
N VAL A 106 8.12 -0.48 4.33
CA VAL A 106 8.79 -1.06 5.50
C VAL A 106 8.82 -2.58 5.43
N THR A 107 7.74 -3.21 4.95
CA THR A 107 7.71 -4.67 4.73
C THR A 107 8.82 -5.08 3.78
N LYS A 108 8.96 -4.41 2.63
CA LYS A 108 10.01 -4.70 1.65
C LYS A 108 11.41 -4.48 2.23
N LEU A 109 11.62 -3.39 2.97
CA LEU A 109 12.91 -3.13 3.63
C LEU A 109 13.40 -4.33 4.46
N VAL A 110 12.48 -5.06 5.10
CA VAL A 110 12.82 -6.18 5.97
C VAL A 110 12.84 -7.52 5.22
N VAL A 111 11.81 -7.83 4.43
CA VAL A 111 11.60 -9.19 3.89
C VAL A 111 11.84 -9.32 2.38
N ASP A 112 12.32 -8.29 1.69
CA ASP A 112 12.62 -8.38 0.25
C ASP A 112 13.52 -9.58 -0.13
N PRO A 113 14.58 -9.93 0.63
CA PRO A 113 15.36 -11.13 0.34
C PRO A 113 14.52 -12.41 0.34
N MET A 114 13.59 -12.56 1.28
CA MET A 114 12.68 -13.71 1.37
C MET A 114 11.69 -13.74 0.21
N LEU A 115 11.09 -12.60 -0.11
CA LEU A 115 10.13 -12.48 -1.21
C LEU A 115 10.78 -12.78 -2.57
N SER A 116 11.99 -12.28 -2.80
CA SER A 116 12.80 -12.58 -3.99
C SER A 116 13.09 -14.06 -4.10
N PHE A 117 13.46 -14.71 -2.99
CA PHE A 117 13.70 -16.15 -2.96
C PHE A 117 12.44 -16.94 -3.28
N VAL A 118 11.32 -16.70 -2.58
CA VAL A 118 10.05 -17.40 -2.83
C VAL A 118 9.61 -17.24 -4.28
N THR A 119 9.75 -16.04 -4.85
CA THR A 119 9.39 -15.76 -6.25
C THR A 119 10.23 -16.59 -7.22
N LYS A 120 11.55 -16.69 -7.00
CA LYS A 120 12.44 -17.53 -7.81
C LYS A 120 12.09 -19.00 -7.70
N VAL A 121 11.80 -19.49 -6.49
CA VAL A 121 11.39 -20.90 -6.28
C VAL A 121 10.08 -21.19 -7.00
N THR A 122 9.09 -20.31 -6.88
CA THR A 122 7.79 -20.46 -7.54
C THR A 122 7.92 -20.44 -9.06
N ALA A 123 8.76 -19.56 -9.62
CA ALA A 123 9.02 -19.50 -11.05
C ALA A 123 9.66 -20.81 -11.56
N VAL A 124 10.62 -21.37 -10.82
CA VAL A 124 11.26 -22.64 -11.20
C VAL A 124 10.30 -23.82 -11.09
N LYS A 125 9.50 -23.90 -10.01
CA LYS A 125 8.46 -24.93 -9.86
C LYS A 125 7.39 -24.81 -10.95
N GLY A 126 6.95 -23.60 -11.27
CA GLY A 126 5.98 -23.35 -12.34
C GLY A 126 6.50 -23.76 -13.72
N ALA A 127 7.76 -23.45 -14.02
CA ALA A 127 8.40 -23.85 -15.29
C ALA A 127 8.55 -25.37 -15.42
N LEU A 128 8.68 -26.10 -14.30
CA LEU A 128 8.70 -27.57 -14.28
C LEU A 128 7.30 -28.17 -14.51
N SER A 129 6.25 -27.53 -14.01
CA SER A 129 4.88 -28.02 -14.15
C SER A 129 4.24 -27.73 -15.51
N SER A 130 4.69 -26.68 -16.22
CA SER A 130 4.15 -26.32 -17.54
C SER A 130 4.83 -27.01 -18.74
N GLY A 131 5.84 -27.86 -18.49
CA GLY A 131 6.67 -28.51 -19.51
C GLY A 131 6.18 -29.90 -19.93
N SER A 132 4.96 -30.03 -20.44
CA SER A 132 4.52 -31.25 -21.14
C SER A 132 4.89 -31.15 -22.62
N GLN A 133 6.00 -31.77 -23.03
CA GLN A 133 6.13 -32.73 -24.14
C GLN A 133 7.50 -32.81 -24.83
N ASP A 134 8.41 -31.84 -24.69
CA ASP A 134 9.71 -31.96 -25.35
C ASP A 134 10.83 -31.31 -24.56
N ARG A 135 11.63 -32.12 -23.83
CA ARG A 135 13.09 -31.90 -23.68
C ARG A 135 13.81 -33.03 -22.93
N LYS A 136 15.01 -33.29 -23.45
CA LYS A 136 16.09 -34.17 -22.96
C LYS A 136 16.35 -34.04 -21.44
N PRO A 137 16.85 -35.12 -20.79
CA PRO A 137 17.06 -35.22 -19.34
C PRO A 137 18.14 -34.30 -18.71
N GLU A 138 18.68 -33.31 -19.46
CA GLU A 138 19.79 -32.45 -19.03
C GLU A 138 19.40 -30.98 -18.76
N SER A 139 18.11 -30.66 -18.60
CA SER A 139 17.73 -29.30 -18.23
C SER A 139 18.08 -29.01 -16.77
N ALA A 140 18.95 -28.02 -16.53
CA ALA A 140 19.39 -27.57 -15.20
C ALA A 140 18.25 -27.21 -14.22
N LEU A 141 17.03 -27.06 -14.73
CA LEU A 141 15.81 -26.76 -13.98
C LEU A 141 15.21 -27.99 -13.28
N ALA A 142 15.46 -29.21 -13.76
CA ALA A 142 14.92 -30.45 -13.17
C ALA A 142 15.69 -30.93 -11.92
N ARG A 143 16.72 -30.19 -11.50
CA ARG A 143 17.53 -30.55 -10.33
C ARG A 143 16.83 -30.13 -9.03
N PRO A 144 17.02 -30.88 -7.92
CA PRO A 144 16.47 -30.54 -6.61
C PRO A 144 16.79 -29.10 -6.22
N LEU A 145 15.86 -28.40 -5.56
CA LEU A 145 15.98 -26.97 -5.30
C LEU A 145 17.32 -26.59 -4.63
N ARG A 146 17.78 -27.40 -3.69
CA ARG A 146 19.07 -27.28 -2.98
C ARG A 146 20.32 -27.25 -3.87
N THR A 147 20.23 -27.71 -5.11
CA THR A 147 21.35 -27.72 -6.08
C THR A 147 21.34 -26.52 -7.02
N GLN A 148 20.30 -25.68 -6.95
CA GLN A 148 20.22 -24.47 -7.76
C GLN A 148 21.09 -23.39 -7.12
N ALA A 149 21.82 -22.63 -7.94
CA ALA A 149 22.86 -21.70 -7.47
C ALA A 149 22.34 -20.60 -6.52
N PHE A 150 21.04 -20.28 -6.56
CA PHE A 150 20.41 -19.29 -5.67
C PHE A 150 19.81 -19.90 -4.40
N ALA A 151 19.77 -21.22 -4.29
CA ALA A 151 19.07 -21.98 -3.25
C ALA A 151 20.00 -23.02 -2.60
N THR A 152 21.31 -22.82 -2.68
CA THR A 152 22.25 -23.60 -1.86
C THR A 152 22.06 -23.26 -0.39
N PRO A 153 22.34 -24.20 0.55
CA PRO A 153 22.18 -23.96 1.98
C PRO A 153 22.89 -22.67 2.44
N ASP A 154 24.12 -22.42 1.98
CA ASP A 154 24.89 -21.21 2.31
C ASP A 154 24.20 -19.92 1.85
N LYS A 155 23.55 -19.95 0.68
CA LYS A 155 22.82 -18.79 0.15
C LYS A 155 21.55 -18.53 0.93
N VAL A 156 20.90 -19.58 1.43
CA VAL A 156 19.73 -19.41 2.30
C VAL A 156 20.15 -18.92 3.68
N VAL A 157 21.28 -19.38 4.24
CA VAL A 157 21.87 -18.81 5.46
C VAL A 157 22.09 -17.31 5.29
N GLU A 158 22.77 -16.89 4.22
CA GLU A 158 23.04 -15.48 3.91
C GLU A 158 21.74 -14.66 3.85
N LEU A 159 20.69 -15.20 3.21
CA LEU A 159 19.37 -14.59 3.13
C LEU A 159 18.71 -14.43 4.50
N VAL A 160 18.72 -15.48 5.33
CA VAL A 160 18.14 -15.46 6.68
C VAL A 160 18.89 -14.46 7.57
N GLN A 161 20.21 -14.41 7.44
CA GLN A 161 21.05 -13.47 8.17
C GLN A 161 20.74 -12.02 7.80
N LYS A 162 20.62 -11.71 6.50
CA LYS A 162 20.23 -10.38 6.01
C LYS A 162 18.88 -9.91 6.56
N VAL A 163 17.89 -10.81 6.61
CA VAL A 163 16.56 -10.49 7.15
C VAL A 163 16.63 -10.31 8.66
N GLY A 164 17.39 -11.16 9.36
CA GLY A 164 17.64 -11.02 10.79
C GLY A 164 18.29 -9.68 11.15
N ASP A 165 19.30 -9.26 10.37
CA ASP A 165 19.95 -7.96 10.50
C ASP A 165 18.98 -6.81 10.25
N ALA A 166 18.14 -6.91 9.21
CA ALA A 166 17.14 -5.89 8.91
C ALA A 166 16.11 -5.74 10.04
N ILE A 167 15.69 -6.85 10.68
CA ILE A 167 14.79 -6.82 11.84
C ILE A 167 15.46 -6.18 13.07
N GLN A 168 16.75 -6.43 13.28
CA GLN A 168 17.47 -5.96 14.48
C GLN A 168 18.04 -4.54 14.35
N LYS A 169 18.38 -4.10 13.14
CA LYS A 169 19.09 -2.83 12.90
C LYS A 169 18.21 -1.80 12.18
N GLU A 170 17.59 -2.19 11.07
CA GLU A 170 16.84 -1.25 10.22
C GLU A 170 15.42 -0.98 10.74
N LEU A 171 14.69 -2.02 11.14
CA LEU A 171 13.33 -1.89 11.63
C LEU A 171 13.23 -0.98 12.87
N PRO A 172 14.10 -1.09 13.89
CA PRO A 172 14.06 -0.19 15.05
C PRO A 172 14.31 1.28 14.67
N VAL A 173 15.14 1.55 13.66
CA VAL A 173 15.36 2.91 13.15
C VAL A 173 14.08 3.48 12.55
N VAL A 174 13.33 2.68 11.78
CA VAL A 174 12.02 3.09 11.26
C VAL A 174 11.03 3.33 12.39
N LEU A 175 10.99 2.47 13.40
CA LEU A 175 10.10 2.62 14.55
C LEU A 175 10.43 3.87 15.39
N ALA A 176 11.72 4.20 15.53
CA ALA A 176 12.15 5.44 16.15
C ALA A 176 11.62 6.65 15.36
N LYS A 177 11.72 6.64 14.02
CA LYS A 177 11.12 7.69 13.17
C LYS A 177 9.60 7.73 13.32
N MET A 178 8.91 6.60 13.35
CA MET A 178 7.46 6.55 13.61
C MET A 178 7.11 7.24 14.93
N LYS A 179 7.89 7.02 16.00
CA LYS A 179 7.72 7.71 17.30
C LYS A 179 7.92 9.22 17.19
N LEU A 180 8.86 9.70 16.36
CA LEU A 180 9.11 11.12 16.13
C LEU A 180 7.99 11.83 15.36
N TYR A 181 7.47 11.21 14.28
CA TYR A 181 6.44 11.83 13.44
C TYR A 181 5.02 11.63 13.98
N LEU A 182 4.72 10.45 14.53
CA LEU A 182 3.39 10.04 14.97
C LEU A 182 3.35 9.92 16.49
N GLN A 183 2.92 10.99 17.16
CA GLN A 183 2.92 11.07 18.63
C GLN A 183 1.93 10.11 19.28
N ASN A 184 0.79 9.81 18.62
CA ASN A 184 -0.23 8.91 19.15
C ASN A 184 0.23 7.43 19.10
N PRO A 185 0.35 6.73 20.25
CA PRO A 185 0.72 5.31 20.29
C PRO A 185 -0.22 4.40 19.52
N SER A 186 -1.53 4.64 19.59
CA SER A 186 -2.53 3.82 18.91
C SER A 186 -2.35 3.87 17.39
N THR A 187 -2.04 5.04 16.83
CA THR A 187 -1.76 5.19 15.39
C THR A 187 -0.51 4.39 14.99
N ARG A 188 0.55 4.42 15.81
CA ARG A 188 1.76 3.63 15.55
C ARG A 188 1.46 2.14 15.56
N THR A 189 0.70 1.66 16.55
CA THR A 189 0.30 0.25 16.63
C THR A 189 -0.56 -0.19 15.45
N ILE A 190 -1.50 0.66 15.01
CA ILE A 190 -2.35 0.40 13.83
C ILE A 190 -1.50 0.23 12.56
N LEU A 191 -0.47 1.08 12.36
CA LEU A 191 0.43 0.97 11.22
C LEU A 191 1.41 -0.20 11.33
N PHE A 192 1.89 -0.51 12.53
CA PHE A 192 2.86 -1.58 12.74
C PHE A 192 2.26 -2.97 12.65
N LYS A 193 1.00 -3.17 13.08
CA LYS A 193 0.37 -4.49 13.10
C LYS A 193 0.38 -5.18 11.72
N PRO A 194 0.00 -4.53 10.59
CA PRO A 194 0.15 -5.11 9.26
C PRO A 194 1.60 -5.44 8.88
N ILE A 195 2.57 -4.59 9.25
CA ILE A 195 4.00 -4.83 9.00
C ILE A 195 4.45 -6.10 9.71
N LYS A 196 4.10 -6.24 11.00
CA LYS A 196 4.36 -7.45 11.79
C LYS A 196 3.76 -8.69 11.13
N THR A 197 2.49 -8.64 10.75
CA THR A 197 1.81 -9.76 10.08
C THR A 197 2.52 -10.17 8.80
N ASN A 198 2.86 -9.21 7.93
CA ASN A 198 3.56 -9.50 6.67
C ASN A 198 4.94 -10.13 6.89
N ILE A 199 5.70 -9.67 7.90
CA ILE A 199 7.00 -10.25 8.24
C ILE A 199 6.85 -11.71 8.69
N LEU A 200 5.88 -11.97 9.58
CA LEU A 200 5.59 -13.33 10.07
C LEU A 200 5.14 -14.26 8.94
N GLU A 201 4.29 -13.78 8.03
CA GLU A 201 3.83 -14.55 6.88
C GLU A 201 4.97 -14.90 5.92
N ALA A 202 5.85 -13.94 5.59
CA ALA A 202 7.01 -14.18 4.75
C ALA A 202 7.96 -15.23 5.36
N HIS A 203 8.24 -15.11 6.66
CA HIS A 203 9.01 -16.11 7.41
C HIS A 203 8.35 -17.49 7.40
N SER A 204 7.03 -17.55 7.60
CA SER A 204 6.26 -18.79 7.58
C SER A 204 6.31 -19.50 6.22
N GLN A 205 6.18 -18.74 5.13
CA GLN A 205 6.29 -19.27 3.77
C GLN A 205 7.68 -19.86 3.49
N VAL A 206 8.75 -19.14 3.85
CA VAL A 206 10.13 -19.64 3.72
C VAL A 206 10.33 -20.87 4.59
N HIS A 207 9.82 -20.88 5.82
CA HIS A 207 9.94 -22.02 6.73
C HIS A 207 9.23 -23.28 6.18
N ALA A 208 8.04 -23.14 5.61
CA ALA A 208 7.32 -24.24 4.96
C ALA A 208 8.06 -24.77 3.72
N LEU A 209 8.63 -23.87 2.92
CA LEU A 209 9.44 -24.22 1.75
C LEU A 209 10.72 -24.97 2.15
N LEU A 210 11.41 -24.48 3.18
CA LEU A 210 12.62 -25.13 3.69
C LEU A 210 12.34 -26.54 4.21
N LYS A 211 11.25 -26.73 4.96
CA LYS A 211 10.85 -28.05 5.47
C LYS A 211 10.51 -29.08 4.39
N SER A 212 10.09 -28.63 3.21
CA SER A 212 9.71 -29.54 2.11
C SER A 212 10.87 -29.91 1.19
N GLU A 213 11.87 -29.04 1.04
CA GLU A 213 12.91 -29.20 0.00
C GLU A 213 14.31 -29.52 0.55
N TYR A 214 14.56 -29.27 1.84
CA TYR A 214 15.88 -29.37 2.47
C TYR A 214 15.94 -30.48 3.52
N SER A 215 17.14 -31.03 3.73
CA SER A 215 17.35 -32.08 4.73
C SER A 215 17.34 -31.52 6.15
N THR A 216 17.21 -32.39 7.15
CA THR A 216 17.27 -31.99 8.56
C THR A 216 18.62 -31.40 8.97
N GLU A 217 19.71 -31.80 8.30
CA GLU A 217 21.05 -31.24 8.52
C GLU A 217 21.16 -29.82 7.95
N ASP A 218 20.65 -29.59 6.73
CA ASP A 218 20.61 -28.26 6.11
C ASP A 218 19.79 -27.27 6.96
N LEU A 219 18.66 -27.72 7.51
CA LEU A 219 17.81 -26.90 8.38
C LEU A 219 18.53 -26.46 9.66
N ARG A 220 19.40 -27.30 10.22
CA ARG A 220 20.23 -26.95 11.39
C ARG A 220 21.26 -25.89 11.03
N THR A 221 21.86 -25.99 9.84
CA THR A 221 22.83 -25.00 9.34
C THR A 221 22.18 -23.65 9.06
N ILE A 222 20.99 -23.66 8.44
CA ILE A 222 20.24 -22.43 8.12
C ILE A 222 19.78 -21.69 9.38
N ASN A 223 19.49 -22.43 10.46
CA ASN A 223 19.14 -21.89 11.78
C ASN A 223 18.09 -20.76 11.71
N LEU A 224 17.02 -20.99 10.96
CA LEU A 224 15.91 -20.04 10.85
C LEU A 224 15.19 -19.93 12.20
N LYS A 225 15.11 -18.70 12.73
CA LYS A 225 14.40 -18.41 13.98
C LYS A 225 12.95 -18.91 13.92
N SER A 226 12.48 -19.50 15.02
CA SER A 226 11.11 -19.99 15.11
C SER A 226 10.11 -18.84 14.97
N ILE A 227 8.89 -19.13 14.50
CA ILE A 227 7.84 -18.12 14.34
C ILE A 227 7.46 -17.52 15.70
N GLN A 228 7.49 -18.31 16.78
CA GLN A 228 7.20 -17.85 18.13
C GLN A 228 8.27 -16.86 18.63
N ASP A 229 9.55 -17.18 18.46
CA ASP A 229 10.66 -16.30 18.87
C ASP A 229 10.72 -15.01 18.04
N LEU A 230 10.35 -15.10 16.76
CA LEU A 230 10.21 -13.92 15.92
C LEU A 230 9.04 -13.05 16.37
N GLN A 231 7.91 -13.67 16.73
CA GLN A 231 6.75 -12.95 17.23
C GLN A 231 7.07 -12.20 18.53
N THR A 232 7.73 -12.85 19.50
CA THR A 232 8.14 -12.21 20.76
C THR A 232 9.14 -11.08 20.51
N LEU A 233 10.08 -11.24 19.56
CA LEU A 233 10.99 -10.19 19.16
C LEU A 233 10.27 -8.99 18.53
N LEU A 234 9.28 -9.21 17.66
CA LEU A 234 8.52 -8.12 17.05
C LEU A 234 7.59 -7.43 18.05
N ASP A 235 7.06 -8.17 19.03
CA ASP A 235 6.25 -7.61 20.11
C ASP A 235 7.04 -6.72 21.06
N SER A 236 8.33 -7.01 21.29
CA SER A 236 9.19 -6.17 22.13
C SER A 236 9.58 -4.83 21.47
N LEU A 237 9.37 -4.68 20.16
CA LEU A 237 9.68 -3.47 19.42
C LEU A 237 8.57 -2.40 19.44
N LEU A 238 7.36 -2.76 19.86
CA LEU A 238 6.19 -1.88 19.94
C LEU A 238 6.32 -0.84 21.08
#